data_AF-A0A399FB61-F1
#
_entry.id   AF-A0A399FB61-F1
#
_cell.length_a   1.000
_cell.length_b   1.000
_cell.length_c   1.000
_cell.angle_alpha   90.00
_cell.angle_beta   90.00
_cell.angle_gamma   90.00
#
_symmetry.space_group_name_H-M   'P 1'
#
loop_
_entity.id
_entity.type
_entity.pdbx_description
1 polymer ?
#
loop_
_entity_poly.entity_id
_entity_poly.type
_entity_poly.pdbx_seq_one_letter_code
_entity_poly.pdbx_strand_id
1 'polypeptide(L)'
;MKIAFVASEAFPFAKVGGLADVIGSLPQALKKLGMEPTIFLPWYMGIQGYYVGESQLSFEGRSEPVGLGHLEHGGVRYVLIGLPDFARERPYGYDDDFRRFVRFSMAVAELLRGFEVVHAHDWQAALLPLLRNLGWFPGRTVYTIHNLAYQGVWGSQDFYAWTRLPGETYYGAGLEHRGTINLMKAGIVNSDRVTTVSPSYAEEIRSPGFGEGLDGVLQAQAYKLRGILNGLDTEYWNPADDPYLTHSYTAQELSPKAEIRTALLRELGLEDRLTLGVVSRFAHQKGIDLIADAVPGILERGLNLVLLGSGEPNLERAFAWMATRHAGRVAYQQGYNEGLAHRIYAGCDGFLMPSRFEPCGLAQMIAMRYGTPPIVRAVGGLKDTVRHWETGFLFEHADAGGVLWGVDEFLKHPNRLEVARNGMKTDFSWEAPAREYLKIYQELQR
;
A
#
# COMPACT_ATOMS: atom_id res chain seq x y z
N MET A 1 -4.59 -6.30 -25.21
CA MET A 1 -4.26 -7.37 -24.25
C MET A 1 -5.18 -7.24 -23.06
N LYS A 2 -5.95 -8.30 -22.74
CA LYS A 2 -6.85 -8.35 -21.59
C LYS A 2 -6.08 -8.81 -20.36
N ILE A 3 -6.18 -8.00 -19.30
CA ILE A 3 -5.45 -8.22 -18.05
C ILE A 3 -6.44 -8.28 -16.89
N ALA A 4 -6.48 -9.40 -16.18
CA ALA A 4 -7.27 -9.53 -14.96
C ALA A 4 -6.43 -9.08 -13.76
N PHE A 5 -6.78 -7.97 -13.14
CA PHE A 5 -6.25 -7.57 -11.84
C PHE A 5 -7.11 -8.23 -10.76
N VAL A 6 -6.51 -9.04 -9.89
CA VAL A 6 -7.25 -9.68 -8.80
C VAL A 6 -6.67 -9.24 -7.47
N ALA A 7 -7.48 -8.54 -6.70
CA ALA A 7 -7.08 -7.95 -5.43
C ALA A 7 -8.26 -7.91 -4.46
N SER A 8 -7.96 -7.80 -3.18
CA SER A 8 -8.95 -7.63 -2.11
C SER A 8 -9.32 -6.18 -1.85
N GLU A 9 -8.60 -5.22 -2.42
CA GLU A 9 -8.83 -3.78 -2.23
C GLU A 9 -8.67 -3.04 -3.54
N ALA A 10 -9.44 -1.96 -3.70
CA ALA A 10 -9.32 -1.00 -4.80
C ALA A 10 -9.96 0.32 -4.39
N PHE A 11 -9.19 1.41 -4.40
CA PHE A 11 -9.73 2.74 -4.18
C PHE A 11 -10.60 3.17 -5.38
N PRO A 12 -11.79 3.78 -5.18
CA PRO A 12 -12.35 4.29 -3.91
C PRO A 12 -13.30 3.29 -3.18
N PHE A 13 -13.43 2.06 -3.66
CA PHE A 13 -14.48 1.13 -3.19
C PHE A 13 -14.13 0.38 -1.90
N ALA A 14 -12.87 -0.03 -1.74
CA ALA A 14 -12.39 -0.73 -0.55
C ALA A 14 -10.92 -0.37 -0.32
N LYS A 15 -10.61 0.28 0.80
CA LYS A 15 -9.25 0.74 1.14
C LYS A 15 -8.92 0.48 2.61
N VAL A 16 -7.83 -0.23 2.84
CA VAL A 16 -7.19 -0.48 4.13
C VAL A 16 -5.72 -0.06 4.08
N GLY A 17 -5.05 -0.25 2.95
CA GLY A 17 -3.66 0.15 2.75
C GLY A 17 -3.34 0.56 1.31
N GLY A 18 -2.04 0.67 1.02
CA GLY A 18 -1.54 1.13 -0.28
C GLY A 18 -1.86 0.20 -1.45
N LEU A 19 -2.22 -1.06 -1.20
CA LEU A 19 -2.76 -1.97 -2.22
C LEU A 19 -3.93 -1.31 -2.96
N ALA A 20 -4.88 -0.72 -2.22
CA ALA A 20 -6.06 -0.09 -2.77
C ALA A 20 -5.71 1.04 -3.76
N ASP A 21 -4.71 1.85 -3.42
CA ASP A 21 -4.25 2.97 -4.25
C ASP A 21 -3.61 2.46 -5.55
N VAL A 22 -2.81 1.39 -5.48
CA VAL A 22 -2.23 0.78 -6.68
C VAL A 22 -3.32 0.22 -7.60
N ILE A 23 -4.27 -0.54 -7.07
CA ILE A 23 -5.35 -1.13 -7.87
C ILE A 23 -6.32 -0.08 -8.40
N GLY A 24 -6.51 1.02 -7.67
CA GLY A 24 -7.31 2.15 -8.10
C GLY A 24 -6.73 2.88 -9.31
N SER A 25 -5.39 2.98 -9.43
CA SER A 25 -4.75 3.88 -10.40
C SER A 25 -3.90 3.18 -11.48
N LEU A 26 -3.16 2.12 -11.17
CA LEU A 26 -2.30 1.41 -12.15
C LEU A 26 -3.10 0.86 -13.35
N PRO A 27 -4.27 0.21 -13.16
CA PRO A 27 -5.12 -0.22 -14.28
C PRO A 27 -5.53 0.94 -15.20
N GLN A 28 -5.85 2.11 -14.65
CA GLN A 28 -6.21 3.29 -15.45
C GLN A 28 -5.02 3.75 -16.31
N ALA A 29 -3.82 3.79 -15.74
CA ALA A 29 -2.59 4.14 -16.46
C ALA A 29 -2.26 3.13 -17.57
N LEU A 30 -2.42 1.83 -17.32
CA LEU A 30 -2.24 0.79 -18.33
C LEU A 30 -3.28 0.87 -19.45
N LYS A 31 -4.52 1.28 -19.14
CA LYS A 31 -5.55 1.53 -20.15
C LYS A 31 -5.14 2.65 -21.10
N LYS A 32 -4.52 3.73 -20.59
CA LYS A 32 -3.96 4.82 -21.42
C LYS A 32 -2.83 4.31 -22.36
N LEU A 33 -2.18 3.20 -22.01
CA LEU A 33 -1.18 2.51 -22.85
C LEU A 33 -1.78 1.44 -23.79
N GLY A 34 -3.11 1.40 -23.94
CA GLY A 34 -3.79 0.50 -24.88
C GLY A 34 -4.08 -0.91 -24.35
N MET A 35 -3.93 -1.14 -23.03
CA MET A 35 -4.31 -2.41 -22.40
C MET A 35 -5.82 -2.42 -22.06
N GLU A 36 -6.38 -3.60 -21.87
CA GLU A 36 -7.78 -3.82 -21.47
C GLU A 36 -7.85 -4.44 -20.06
N PRO A 37 -7.60 -3.66 -19.00
CA PRO A 37 -7.64 -4.17 -17.64
C PRO A 37 -9.08 -4.39 -17.16
N THR A 38 -9.30 -5.47 -16.41
CA THR A 38 -10.50 -5.73 -15.62
C THR A 38 -10.09 -6.05 -14.20
N ILE A 39 -10.69 -5.37 -13.23
CA ILE A 39 -10.44 -5.59 -11.81
C ILE A 39 -11.48 -6.55 -11.24
N PHE A 40 -11.03 -7.63 -10.61
CA PHE A 40 -11.85 -8.54 -9.84
C PHE A 40 -11.69 -8.20 -8.36
N LEU A 41 -12.80 -7.85 -7.72
CA LEU A 41 -12.85 -7.40 -6.33
C LEU A 41 -13.94 -8.18 -5.59
N PRO A 42 -13.78 -8.52 -4.29
CA PRO A 42 -14.90 -9.01 -3.51
C PRO A 42 -16.04 -7.98 -3.48
N TRP A 43 -17.28 -8.45 -3.58
CA TRP A 43 -18.44 -7.56 -3.47
C TRP A 43 -18.72 -7.24 -2.01
N TYR A 44 -17.95 -6.30 -1.45
CA TYR A 44 -18.11 -5.85 -0.07
C TYR A 44 -19.44 -5.11 0.14
N MET A 45 -19.91 -5.13 1.38
CA MET A 45 -21.05 -4.34 1.81
C MET A 45 -20.82 -2.85 1.50
N GLY A 46 -21.82 -2.21 0.89
CA GLY A 46 -21.76 -0.79 0.54
C GLY A 46 -21.24 -0.48 -0.87
N ILE A 47 -20.62 -1.45 -1.57
CA ILE A 47 -20.25 -1.26 -2.98
C ILE A 47 -21.51 -1.40 -3.84
N GLN A 48 -21.92 -0.30 -4.47
CA GLN A 48 -23.01 -0.30 -5.44
C GLN A 48 -22.52 -0.85 -6.78
N GLY A 49 -23.21 -1.87 -7.31
CA GLY A 49 -22.90 -2.47 -8.59
C GLY A 49 -24.14 -3.11 -9.23
N TYR A 50 -24.09 -3.28 -10.54
CA TYR A 50 -25.16 -3.93 -11.30
C TYR A 50 -24.95 -5.43 -11.28
N TYR A 51 -25.97 -6.18 -10.86
CA TYR A 51 -25.95 -7.62 -10.97
C TYR A 51 -25.97 -8.04 -12.45
N VAL A 52 -25.03 -8.90 -12.84
CA VAL A 52 -24.84 -9.32 -14.25
C VAL A 52 -24.95 -10.83 -14.45
N GLY A 53 -25.19 -11.60 -13.40
CA GLY A 53 -25.41 -13.05 -13.48
C GLY A 53 -24.76 -13.81 -12.33
N GLU A 54 -24.61 -15.13 -12.51
CA GLU A 54 -23.97 -16.02 -11.55
C GLU A 54 -22.86 -16.83 -12.21
N SER A 55 -21.84 -17.16 -11.42
CA SER A 55 -20.90 -18.25 -11.69
C SER A 55 -21.18 -19.42 -10.74
N GLN A 56 -20.46 -20.53 -10.92
CA GLN A 56 -20.46 -21.65 -9.99
C GLN A 56 -19.09 -21.77 -9.33
N LEU A 57 -19.06 -21.90 -8.01
CA LEU A 57 -17.86 -22.21 -7.24
C LEU A 57 -17.96 -23.65 -6.73
N SER A 58 -16.94 -24.47 -7.01
CA SER A 58 -16.78 -25.75 -6.34
C SER A 58 -15.97 -25.59 -5.06
N PHE A 59 -16.61 -25.82 -3.92
CA PHE A 59 -15.98 -25.70 -2.59
C PHE A 59 -16.53 -26.75 -1.64
N GLU A 60 -15.66 -27.37 -0.85
CA GLU A 60 -15.97 -28.48 0.07
C GLU A 60 -16.59 -29.71 -0.62
N GLY A 61 -16.46 -29.83 -1.95
CA GLY A 61 -17.11 -30.86 -2.76
C GLY A 61 -18.56 -30.54 -3.12
N ARG A 62 -19.00 -29.29 -2.95
CA ARG A 62 -20.32 -28.79 -3.34
C ARG A 62 -20.16 -27.70 -4.40
N SER A 63 -21.14 -27.61 -5.30
CA SER A 63 -21.27 -26.45 -6.20
C SER A 63 -22.19 -25.44 -5.54
N GLU A 64 -21.77 -24.18 -5.49
CA GLU A 64 -22.58 -23.08 -4.98
C GLU A 64 -22.59 -21.90 -5.98
N PRO A 65 -23.73 -21.20 -6.11
CA PRO A 65 -23.81 -20.03 -6.97
C PRO A 65 -23.01 -18.86 -6.37
N VAL A 66 -22.34 -18.12 -7.23
CA VAL A 66 -21.63 -16.87 -6.88
C VAL A 66 -22.20 -15.74 -7.70
N GLY A 67 -22.85 -14.79 -7.04
CA GLY A 67 -23.41 -13.62 -7.72
C GLY A 67 -22.30 -12.75 -8.30
N LEU A 68 -22.48 -12.26 -9.52
CA LEU A 68 -21.53 -11.40 -10.20
C LEU A 68 -22.11 -10.00 -10.31
N GLY A 69 -21.39 -9.04 -9.76
CA GLY A 69 -21.67 -7.62 -9.92
C GLY A 69 -20.73 -6.99 -10.96
N HIS A 70 -21.13 -5.84 -11.48
CA HIS A 70 -20.34 -5.05 -12.41
C HIS A 70 -20.48 -3.56 -12.10
N LEU A 71 -19.37 -2.84 -12.19
CA LEU A 71 -19.34 -1.39 -12.27
C LEU A 71 -18.18 -0.92 -13.15
N GLU A 72 -18.19 0.35 -13.54
CA GLU A 72 -17.08 1.01 -14.20
C GLU A 72 -16.63 2.24 -13.41
N HIS A 73 -15.32 2.43 -13.30
CA HIS A 73 -14.73 3.59 -12.63
C HIS A 73 -13.37 3.91 -13.22
N GLY A 74 -13.08 5.20 -13.47
CA GLY A 74 -11.85 5.60 -14.15
C GLY A 74 -11.69 5.00 -15.55
N GLY A 75 -12.80 4.66 -16.20
CA GLY A 75 -12.82 3.90 -17.45
C GLY A 75 -12.38 2.43 -17.32
N VAL A 76 -12.13 1.91 -16.12
CA VAL A 76 -11.75 0.51 -15.91
C VAL A 76 -12.97 -0.29 -15.49
N ARG A 77 -13.09 -1.50 -16.03
CA ARG A 77 -14.16 -2.45 -15.68
C ARG A 77 -13.85 -3.13 -14.35
N TYR A 78 -14.84 -3.18 -13.47
CA TYR A 78 -14.83 -3.98 -12.25
C TYR A 78 -15.82 -5.13 -12.38
N VAL A 79 -15.41 -6.30 -11.89
CA VAL A 79 -16.24 -7.49 -11.69
C VAL A 79 -16.23 -7.78 -10.20
N LEU A 80 -17.40 -7.66 -9.58
CA LEU A 80 -17.59 -7.86 -8.15
C LEU A 80 -17.99 -9.30 -7.87
N ILE A 81 -17.28 -9.96 -6.95
CA ILE A 81 -17.50 -11.36 -6.61
C ILE A 81 -18.38 -11.45 -5.36
N GLY A 82 -19.66 -11.75 -5.58
CA GLY A 82 -20.71 -11.84 -4.57
C GLY A 82 -20.70 -13.18 -3.86
N LEU A 83 -19.79 -13.34 -2.90
CA LEU A 83 -19.86 -14.39 -1.89
C LEU A 83 -20.49 -13.81 -0.61
N PRO A 84 -21.43 -14.50 0.05
CA PRO A 84 -22.04 -14.02 1.30
C PRO A 84 -21.02 -13.67 2.39
N ASP A 85 -19.84 -14.29 2.33
CA ASP A 85 -18.73 -14.07 3.23
C ASP A 85 -18.23 -12.60 3.29
N PHE A 86 -18.48 -11.81 2.25
CA PHE A 86 -18.01 -10.42 2.13
C PHE A 86 -19.08 -9.37 2.48
N ALA A 87 -20.28 -9.78 2.85
CA ALA A 87 -21.34 -8.89 3.34
C ALA A 87 -21.07 -8.46 4.80
N ARG A 88 -19.96 -7.75 5.02
CA ARG A 88 -19.46 -7.32 6.33
C ARG A 88 -18.94 -5.89 6.31
N GLU A 89 -18.82 -5.28 7.48
CA GLU A 89 -18.36 -3.89 7.64
C GLU A 89 -16.90 -3.65 7.25
N ARG A 90 -16.02 -4.63 7.47
CA ARG A 90 -14.57 -4.49 7.23
C ARG A 90 -14.10 -5.51 6.19
N PRO A 91 -13.06 -5.20 5.38
CA PRO A 91 -12.49 -6.18 4.46
C PRO A 91 -11.81 -7.37 5.15
N TYR A 92 -11.14 -7.14 6.28
CA TYR A 92 -10.33 -8.11 7.04
C TYR A 92 -10.54 -7.99 8.55
N GLY A 93 -9.85 -8.85 9.29
CA GLY A 93 -9.83 -8.89 10.76
C GLY A 93 -10.79 -9.93 11.32
N TYR A 94 -11.14 -10.94 10.53
CA TYR A 94 -12.06 -12.01 10.92
C TYR A 94 -11.33 -13.35 10.95
N ASP A 95 -11.74 -14.24 11.85
CA ASP A 95 -11.10 -15.56 12.03
C ASP A 95 -11.15 -16.43 10.77
N ASP A 96 -12.11 -16.18 9.89
CA ASP A 96 -12.31 -16.91 8.63
C ASP A 96 -11.71 -16.20 7.40
N ASP A 97 -10.94 -15.12 7.56
CA ASP A 97 -10.34 -14.36 6.46
C ASP A 97 -9.65 -15.29 5.46
N PHE A 98 -8.84 -16.24 5.94
CA PHE A 98 -8.15 -17.18 5.08
C PHE A 98 -9.11 -17.98 4.19
N ARG A 99 -10.16 -18.57 4.76
CA ARG A 99 -11.17 -19.34 4.02
C ARG A 99 -11.88 -18.47 2.99
N ARG A 100 -12.22 -17.22 3.35
CA ARG A 100 -12.93 -16.26 2.48
C ARG A 100 -12.12 -15.91 1.24
N PHE A 101 -10.82 -15.65 1.39
CA PHE A 101 -9.98 -15.29 0.24
C PHE A 101 -9.56 -16.49 -0.61
N VAL A 102 -9.51 -17.70 -0.05
CA VAL A 102 -9.41 -18.93 -0.84
C VAL A 102 -10.65 -19.10 -1.73
N ARG A 103 -11.86 -18.92 -1.16
CA ARG A 103 -13.12 -18.96 -1.93
C ARG A 103 -13.15 -17.89 -3.01
N PHE A 104 -12.75 -16.68 -2.68
CA PHE A 104 -12.62 -15.58 -3.66
C PHE A 104 -11.68 -15.94 -4.80
N SER A 105 -10.46 -16.40 -4.51
CA SER A 105 -9.50 -16.80 -5.54
C SER A 105 -10.04 -17.91 -6.45
N MET A 106 -10.67 -18.94 -5.87
CA MET A 106 -11.26 -20.04 -6.65
C MET A 106 -12.46 -19.57 -7.50
N ALA A 107 -13.33 -18.71 -6.96
CA ALA A 107 -14.47 -18.17 -7.70
C ALA A 107 -14.03 -17.27 -8.86
N VAL A 108 -12.98 -16.47 -8.66
CA VAL A 108 -12.40 -15.65 -9.73
C VAL A 108 -11.78 -16.54 -10.80
N ALA A 109 -11.09 -17.62 -10.44
CA ALA A 109 -10.41 -18.51 -11.38
C ALA A 109 -11.34 -19.05 -12.49
N GLU A 110 -12.60 -19.32 -12.18
CA GLU A 110 -13.63 -19.75 -13.15
C GLU A 110 -13.92 -18.72 -14.25
N LEU A 111 -13.62 -17.44 -13.97
CA LEU A 111 -13.89 -16.30 -14.86
C LEU A 111 -12.65 -15.88 -15.69
N LEU A 112 -11.50 -16.52 -15.46
CA LEU A 112 -10.21 -16.05 -16.01
C LEU A 112 -9.85 -16.59 -17.40
N ARG A 113 -10.66 -17.49 -17.99
CA ARG A 113 -10.32 -18.13 -19.28
C ARG A 113 -10.12 -17.16 -20.44
N GLY A 114 -10.76 -15.99 -20.41
CA GLY A 114 -10.68 -14.97 -21.46
C GLY A 114 -9.55 -13.95 -21.32
N PHE A 115 -8.66 -14.11 -20.35
CA PHE A 115 -7.58 -13.16 -20.05
C PHE A 115 -6.21 -13.72 -20.46
N GLU A 116 -5.42 -12.89 -21.15
CA GLU A 116 -4.04 -13.26 -21.55
C GLU A 116 -3.08 -13.18 -20.36
N VAL A 117 -3.33 -12.24 -19.43
CA VAL A 117 -2.55 -12.07 -18.20
C VAL A 117 -3.49 -11.97 -16.99
N VAL A 118 -3.11 -12.64 -15.91
CA VAL A 118 -3.72 -12.55 -14.59
C VAL A 118 -2.68 -11.97 -13.64
N HIS A 119 -2.95 -10.77 -13.14
CA HIS A 119 -2.13 -10.08 -12.18
C HIS A 119 -2.76 -10.20 -10.78
N ALA A 120 -2.21 -11.09 -9.98
CA ALA A 120 -2.64 -11.35 -8.61
C ALA A 120 -1.86 -10.46 -7.63
N HIS A 121 -2.56 -9.92 -6.63
CA HIS A 121 -1.98 -9.01 -5.64
C HIS A 121 -2.17 -9.53 -4.22
N ASP A 122 -1.06 -9.60 -3.48
CA ASP A 122 -0.96 -10.07 -2.09
C ASP A 122 -1.54 -11.48 -1.85
N TRP A 123 -1.51 -11.93 -0.59
CA TRP A 123 -1.85 -13.31 -0.22
C TRP A 123 -3.29 -13.71 -0.58
N GLN A 124 -4.21 -12.74 -0.65
CA GLN A 124 -5.64 -12.95 -0.93
C GLN A 124 -5.89 -13.50 -2.33
N ALA A 125 -5.01 -13.18 -3.29
CA ALA A 125 -5.07 -13.65 -4.68
C ALA A 125 -3.92 -14.63 -5.02
N ALA A 126 -3.04 -14.94 -4.06
CA ALA A 126 -1.82 -15.71 -4.29
C ALA A 126 -2.04 -17.19 -4.65
N LEU A 127 -3.27 -17.69 -4.52
CA LEU A 127 -3.64 -19.04 -4.95
C LEU A 127 -3.77 -19.13 -6.49
N LEU A 128 -4.07 -18.03 -7.18
CA LEU A 128 -4.34 -18.02 -8.62
C LEU A 128 -3.18 -18.58 -9.48
N PRO A 129 -1.90 -18.24 -9.25
CA PRO A 129 -0.79 -18.84 -9.99
C PRO A 129 -0.73 -20.37 -9.88
N LEU A 130 -1.08 -20.93 -8.71
CA LEU A 130 -1.17 -22.38 -8.56
C LEU A 130 -2.36 -22.96 -9.35
N LEU A 131 -3.55 -22.37 -9.24
CA LEU A 131 -4.73 -22.83 -9.98
C LEU A 131 -4.49 -22.79 -11.50
N ARG A 132 -3.76 -21.79 -11.99
CA ARG A 132 -3.28 -21.73 -13.37
C ARG A 132 -2.45 -22.94 -13.76
N ASN A 133 -1.48 -23.32 -12.93
CA ASN A 133 -0.61 -24.48 -13.18
C ASN A 133 -1.37 -25.83 -13.10
N LEU A 134 -2.52 -25.84 -12.42
CA LEU A 134 -3.46 -26.96 -12.41
C LEU A 134 -4.46 -26.94 -13.58
N GLY A 135 -4.34 -25.98 -14.51
CA GLY A 135 -5.13 -25.94 -15.75
C GLY A 135 -6.50 -25.26 -15.63
N TRP A 136 -6.76 -24.51 -14.55
CA TRP A 136 -8.06 -23.84 -14.35
C TRP A 136 -8.29 -22.73 -15.40
N PHE A 137 -7.23 -22.02 -15.77
CA PHE A 137 -7.23 -21.00 -16.82
C PHE A 137 -5.85 -20.95 -17.52
N PRO A 138 -5.77 -20.46 -18.77
CA PRO A 138 -4.52 -20.53 -19.55
C PRO A 138 -3.61 -19.30 -19.39
N GLY A 139 -4.15 -18.16 -18.95
CA GLY A 139 -3.46 -16.87 -18.88
C GLY A 139 -2.15 -16.91 -18.10
N ARG A 140 -1.17 -16.10 -18.53
CA ARG A 140 0.12 -15.94 -17.82
C ARG A 140 -0.08 -15.18 -16.53
N THR A 141 0.76 -15.43 -15.53
CA THR A 141 0.54 -14.94 -14.16
C THR A 141 1.66 -14.01 -13.71
N VAL A 142 1.25 -12.83 -13.26
CA VAL A 142 2.11 -11.89 -12.52
C VAL A 142 1.61 -11.86 -11.09
N TYR A 143 2.51 -11.97 -10.12
CA TYR A 143 2.18 -11.91 -8.70
C TYR A 143 2.91 -10.74 -8.03
N THR A 144 2.16 -9.74 -7.55
CA THR A 144 2.74 -8.62 -6.80
C THR A 144 2.61 -8.81 -5.29
N ILE A 145 3.74 -8.68 -4.59
CA ILE A 145 3.83 -8.57 -3.15
C ILE A 145 3.81 -7.09 -2.77
N HIS A 146 2.74 -6.60 -2.14
CA HIS A 146 2.67 -5.24 -1.58
C HIS A 146 3.08 -5.22 -0.11
N ASN A 147 2.82 -6.31 0.63
CA ASN A 147 3.24 -6.42 2.02
C ASN A 147 3.56 -7.86 2.43
N LEU A 148 4.85 -8.16 2.58
CA LEU A 148 5.34 -9.49 2.91
C LEU A 148 4.97 -9.98 4.33
N ALA A 149 4.57 -9.07 5.23
CA ALA A 149 4.19 -9.44 6.60
C ALA A 149 2.86 -10.23 6.67
N TYR A 150 1.99 -10.10 5.65
CA TYR A 150 0.70 -10.79 5.60
C TYR A 150 0.73 -11.88 4.53
N GLN A 151 0.94 -13.13 4.93
CA GLN A 151 1.28 -14.21 4.01
C GLN A 151 0.16 -15.21 3.71
N GLY A 152 -0.98 -15.10 4.40
CA GLY A 152 -2.08 -16.05 4.29
C GLY A 152 -1.64 -17.44 4.74
N VAL A 153 -1.54 -17.64 6.06
CA VAL A 153 -1.06 -18.89 6.67
C VAL A 153 -2.23 -19.65 7.32
N TRP A 154 -2.34 -20.95 7.08
CA TRP A 154 -3.41 -21.79 7.65
C TRP A 154 -3.04 -23.27 7.79
N GLY A 155 -3.86 -24.03 8.51
CA GLY A 155 -3.75 -25.49 8.62
C GLY A 155 -4.01 -26.21 7.30
N SER A 156 -3.21 -27.24 6.99
CA SER A 156 -3.32 -27.98 5.74
C SER A 156 -4.59 -28.82 5.62
N GLN A 157 -5.05 -29.43 6.72
CA GLN A 157 -6.21 -30.31 6.72
C GLN A 157 -7.47 -29.61 6.22
N ASP A 158 -7.78 -28.44 6.80
CA ASP A 158 -8.93 -27.63 6.39
C ASP A 158 -8.81 -27.16 4.95
N PHE A 159 -7.63 -26.64 4.56
CA PHE A 159 -7.39 -26.16 3.20
C PHE A 159 -7.68 -27.23 2.14
N TYR A 160 -7.22 -28.47 2.33
CA TYR A 160 -7.48 -29.56 1.38
C TYR A 160 -8.91 -30.08 1.45
N ALA A 161 -9.54 -30.08 2.64
CA ALA A 161 -10.95 -30.43 2.79
C ALA A 161 -11.85 -29.45 2.00
N TRP A 162 -11.50 -28.17 2.02
CA TRP A 162 -12.21 -27.10 1.34
C TRP A 162 -11.97 -27.10 -0.17
N THR A 163 -10.71 -27.05 -0.59
CA THR A 163 -10.37 -26.76 -1.98
C THR A 163 -10.42 -27.99 -2.88
N ARG A 164 -10.35 -29.20 -2.30
CA ARG A 164 -10.22 -30.48 -3.02
C ARG A 164 -9.04 -30.49 -4.01
N LEU A 165 -8.03 -29.65 -3.78
CA LEU A 165 -6.81 -29.66 -4.58
C LEU A 165 -6.01 -30.95 -4.37
N PRO A 166 -5.22 -31.38 -5.37
CA PRO A 166 -4.39 -32.58 -5.23
C PRO A 166 -3.39 -32.45 -4.10
N GLY A 167 -3.22 -33.51 -3.30
CA GLY A 167 -2.36 -33.48 -2.10
C GLY A 167 -0.88 -33.25 -2.43
N GLU A 168 -0.42 -33.63 -3.63
CA GLU A 168 0.95 -33.38 -4.08
C GLU A 168 1.33 -31.90 -4.16
N THR A 169 0.32 -31.00 -4.26
CA THR A 169 0.56 -29.55 -4.27
C THR A 169 1.19 -29.05 -2.97
N TYR A 170 1.06 -29.79 -1.86
CA TYR A 170 1.57 -29.37 -0.55
C TYR A 170 3.07 -29.09 -0.61
N TYR A 171 3.85 -30.06 -1.08
CA TYR A 171 5.29 -29.89 -1.30
C TYR A 171 5.61 -29.47 -2.73
N GLY A 172 4.98 -30.10 -3.73
CA GLY A 172 5.32 -29.93 -5.15
C GLY A 172 5.02 -28.54 -5.70
N ALA A 173 4.03 -27.84 -5.15
CA ALA A 173 3.69 -26.48 -5.55
C ALA A 173 4.15 -25.42 -4.53
N GLY A 174 4.94 -25.80 -3.52
CA GLY A 174 5.46 -24.87 -2.53
C GLY A 174 4.40 -24.23 -1.64
N LEU A 175 3.27 -24.91 -1.36
CA LEU A 175 2.28 -24.45 -0.38
C LEU A 175 2.79 -24.61 1.06
N GLU A 176 3.51 -25.69 1.35
CA GLU A 176 4.02 -25.98 2.69
C GLU A 176 5.04 -24.92 3.10
N HIS A 177 4.91 -24.36 4.29
CA HIS A 177 5.96 -23.61 4.95
C HIS A 177 5.88 -23.81 6.45
N ARG A 178 6.92 -24.40 7.04
CA ARG A 178 7.02 -24.66 8.49
C ARG A 178 5.82 -25.47 9.03
N GLY A 179 5.38 -26.46 8.26
CA GLY A 179 4.27 -27.36 8.62
C GLY A 179 2.86 -26.80 8.37
N THR A 180 2.73 -25.63 7.76
CA THR A 180 1.43 -24.98 7.45
C THR A 180 1.31 -24.66 5.97
N ILE A 181 0.12 -24.29 5.52
CA ILE A 181 -0.09 -23.69 4.19
C ILE A 181 0.33 -22.23 4.25
N ASN A 182 1.06 -21.76 3.23
CA ASN A 182 1.40 -20.36 3.02
C ASN A 182 1.07 -19.96 1.57
N LEU A 183 0.00 -19.17 1.40
CA LEU A 183 -0.48 -18.80 0.06
C LEU A 183 0.48 -17.86 -0.65
N MET A 184 1.12 -16.93 0.06
CA MET A 184 2.11 -16.04 -0.54
C MET A 184 3.31 -16.82 -1.09
N LYS A 185 3.82 -17.82 -0.35
CA LYS A 185 4.85 -18.73 -0.85
C LYS A 185 4.39 -19.42 -2.14
N ALA A 186 3.18 -19.95 -2.18
CA ALA A 186 2.64 -20.58 -3.39
C ALA A 186 2.54 -19.58 -4.56
N GLY A 187 2.10 -18.34 -4.33
CA GLY A 187 2.07 -17.29 -5.35
C GLY A 187 3.45 -16.97 -5.92
N ILE A 188 4.46 -16.86 -5.05
CA ILE A 188 5.86 -16.64 -5.43
C ILE A 188 6.39 -17.81 -6.26
N VAL A 189 6.17 -19.05 -5.82
CA VAL A 189 6.70 -20.25 -6.48
C VAL A 189 6.04 -20.48 -7.84
N ASN A 190 4.73 -20.30 -7.95
CA ASN A 190 3.97 -20.74 -9.13
C ASN A 190 3.79 -19.69 -10.24
N SER A 191 4.03 -18.41 -9.95
CA SER A 191 3.85 -17.34 -10.94
C SER A 191 4.93 -17.32 -12.03
N ASP A 192 4.56 -16.85 -13.23
CA ASP A 192 5.51 -16.64 -14.33
C ASP A 192 6.45 -15.45 -14.02
N ARG A 193 5.91 -14.42 -13.34
CA ARG A 193 6.69 -13.27 -12.85
C ARG A 193 6.23 -12.83 -11.46
N VAL A 194 7.18 -12.44 -10.62
CA VAL A 194 6.94 -11.87 -9.30
C VAL A 194 7.36 -10.40 -9.33
N THR A 195 6.52 -9.53 -8.79
CA THR A 195 6.82 -8.12 -8.63
C THR A 195 6.68 -7.70 -7.17
N THR A 196 7.37 -6.64 -6.80
CA THR A 196 7.10 -5.91 -5.56
C THR A 196 7.24 -4.41 -5.82
N VAL A 197 6.85 -3.60 -4.85
CA VAL A 197 6.49 -2.20 -5.06
C VAL A 197 7.64 -1.20 -4.95
N SER A 198 8.90 -1.67 -4.92
CA SER A 198 10.09 -0.84 -5.14
C SER A 198 11.35 -1.68 -5.43
N PRO A 199 12.36 -1.14 -6.14
CA PRO A 199 13.64 -1.81 -6.38
C PRO A 199 14.40 -2.19 -5.10
N SER A 200 14.59 -1.25 -4.16
CA SER A 200 15.32 -1.52 -2.92
C SER A 200 14.60 -2.56 -2.08
N TYR A 201 13.27 -2.52 -2.00
CA TYR A 201 12.52 -3.53 -1.26
C TYR A 201 12.66 -4.93 -1.87
N ALA A 202 12.72 -5.05 -3.21
CA ALA A 202 12.95 -6.32 -3.89
C ALA A 202 14.30 -6.95 -3.51
N GLU A 203 15.31 -6.14 -3.22
CA GLU A 203 16.60 -6.60 -2.70
C GLU A 203 16.52 -6.95 -1.21
N GLU A 204 15.90 -6.08 -0.41
CA GLU A 204 15.80 -6.22 1.05
C GLU A 204 15.08 -7.52 1.45
N ILE A 205 13.92 -7.83 0.85
CA ILE A 205 13.10 -9.00 1.21
C ILE A 205 13.77 -10.34 0.94
N ARG A 206 14.91 -10.35 0.25
CA ARG A 206 15.74 -11.55 0.06
C ARG A 206 16.72 -11.78 1.20
N SER A 207 16.76 -10.88 2.18
CA SER A 207 17.59 -11.01 3.37
C SER A 207 16.75 -11.47 4.58
N PRO A 208 17.33 -12.22 5.53
CA PRO A 208 16.60 -12.72 6.70
C PRO A 208 15.91 -11.63 7.54
N GLY A 209 16.46 -10.41 7.57
CA GLY A 209 15.92 -9.30 8.37
C GLY A 209 14.63 -8.68 7.83
N PHE A 210 14.32 -8.88 6.54
CA PHE A 210 13.15 -8.29 5.87
C PHE A 210 12.28 -9.31 5.14
N GLY A 211 12.77 -10.54 4.96
CA GLY A 211 12.08 -11.56 4.17
C GLY A 211 10.95 -12.29 4.89
N GLU A 212 10.69 -11.98 6.16
CA GLU A 212 9.57 -12.54 6.94
C GLU A 212 9.51 -14.09 6.88
N GLY A 213 10.68 -14.74 6.85
CA GLY A 213 10.82 -16.20 6.74
C GLY A 213 10.69 -16.78 5.32
N LEU A 214 10.41 -15.94 4.31
CA LEU A 214 10.37 -16.28 2.88
C LEU A 214 11.62 -15.82 2.12
N ASP A 215 12.63 -15.27 2.78
CA ASP A 215 13.89 -14.78 2.20
C ASP A 215 14.55 -15.82 1.30
N GLY A 216 14.70 -17.07 1.77
CA GLY A 216 15.27 -18.15 0.97
C GLY A 216 14.41 -18.51 -0.26
N VAL A 217 13.09 -18.41 -0.17
CA VAL A 217 12.18 -18.64 -1.31
C VAL A 217 12.35 -17.51 -2.33
N LEU A 218 12.36 -16.27 -1.87
CA LEU A 218 12.54 -15.08 -2.71
C LEU A 218 13.91 -15.06 -3.38
N GLN A 219 14.96 -15.51 -2.68
CA GLN A 219 16.29 -15.68 -3.24
C GLN A 219 16.30 -16.76 -4.34
N ALA A 220 15.68 -17.91 -4.10
CA ALA A 220 15.56 -18.97 -5.10
C ALA A 220 14.76 -18.54 -6.34
N GLN A 221 13.80 -17.62 -6.16
CA GLN A 221 12.96 -17.08 -7.23
C GLN A 221 13.44 -15.71 -7.75
N ALA A 222 14.67 -15.28 -7.39
CA ALA A 222 15.16 -13.94 -7.73
C ALA A 222 15.20 -13.66 -9.24
N TYR A 223 15.40 -14.71 -10.06
CA TYR A 223 15.43 -14.61 -11.53
C TYR A 223 14.10 -14.10 -12.15
N LYS A 224 12.99 -14.19 -11.41
CA LYS A 224 11.67 -13.72 -11.85
C LYS A 224 11.09 -12.62 -10.95
N LEU A 225 11.84 -12.14 -9.96
CA LEU A 225 11.45 -11.06 -9.06
C LEU A 225 11.90 -9.70 -9.62
N ARG A 226 10.99 -8.72 -9.67
CA ARG A 226 11.31 -7.33 -10.04
C ARG A 226 10.66 -6.32 -9.09
N GLY A 227 11.42 -5.32 -8.66
CA GLY A 227 10.89 -4.17 -7.95
C GLY A 227 10.45 -3.08 -8.93
N ILE A 228 9.19 -2.65 -8.86
CA ILE A 228 8.66 -1.53 -9.63
C ILE A 228 8.06 -0.54 -8.63
N LEU A 229 8.62 0.66 -8.58
CA LEU A 229 8.12 1.72 -7.72
C LEU A 229 6.67 2.07 -8.06
N ASN A 230 5.81 2.27 -7.06
CA ASN A 230 4.45 2.72 -7.31
C ASN A 230 4.42 4.15 -7.85
N GLY A 231 3.37 4.46 -8.62
CA GLY A 231 2.97 5.83 -8.88
C GLY A 231 2.01 6.36 -7.81
N LEU A 232 1.69 7.64 -7.94
CA LEU A 232 0.74 8.40 -7.17
C LEU A 232 -0.41 8.84 -8.11
N ASP A 233 -1.63 8.86 -7.59
CA ASP A 233 -2.73 9.55 -8.26
C ASP A 233 -2.52 11.06 -8.16
N THR A 234 -1.87 11.64 -9.17
CA THR A 234 -1.50 13.06 -9.20
C THR A 234 -2.66 14.00 -9.49
N GLU A 235 -3.82 13.47 -9.90
CA GLU A 235 -5.05 14.24 -10.06
C GLU A 235 -5.74 14.38 -8.70
N TYR A 236 -5.82 13.28 -7.93
CA TYR A 236 -6.33 13.31 -6.56
C TYR A 236 -5.42 14.06 -5.59
N TRP A 237 -4.11 13.81 -5.64
CA TRP A 237 -3.10 14.47 -4.82
C TRP A 237 -2.51 15.68 -5.55
N ASN A 238 -3.33 16.73 -5.68
CA ASN A 238 -2.98 17.92 -6.44
C ASN A 238 -3.18 19.22 -5.64
N PRO A 239 -2.12 19.84 -5.08
CA PRO A 239 -2.26 21.08 -4.32
C PRO A 239 -2.78 22.27 -5.13
N ALA A 240 -2.84 22.18 -6.46
CA ALA A 240 -3.44 23.20 -7.32
C ALA A 240 -4.98 23.12 -7.39
N ASP A 241 -5.57 21.97 -7.07
CA ASP A 241 -7.00 21.68 -7.20
C ASP A 241 -7.49 20.75 -6.08
N ASP A 242 -6.99 20.98 -4.87
CA ASP A 242 -7.33 20.15 -3.71
C ASP A 242 -8.49 20.79 -2.93
N PRO A 243 -9.67 20.14 -2.89
CA PRO A 243 -10.85 20.71 -2.24
C PRO A 243 -10.73 20.79 -0.71
N TYR A 244 -9.72 20.17 -0.10
CA TYR A 244 -9.49 20.21 1.34
C TYR A 244 -8.58 21.35 1.79
N LEU A 245 -8.01 22.11 0.84
CA LEU A 245 -7.11 23.23 1.11
C LEU A 245 -7.84 24.56 1.02
N THR A 246 -7.46 25.51 1.89
CA THR A 246 -8.02 26.86 1.86
C THR A 246 -7.53 27.68 0.68
N HIS A 247 -6.38 27.31 0.10
CA HIS A 247 -5.74 27.97 -1.02
C HIS A 247 -5.04 26.94 -1.91
N SER A 248 -5.09 27.16 -3.21
CA SER A 248 -4.34 26.37 -4.19
C SER A 248 -2.92 26.90 -4.34
N TYR A 249 -1.97 26.03 -4.65
CA TYR A 249 -0.57 26.42 -4.92
C TYR A 249 0.14 25.46 -5.87
N THR A 250 1.31 25.89 -6.37
CA THR A 250 2.13 25.12 -7.31
C THR A 250 3.60 25.14 -6.90
N ALA A 251 4.45 24.36 -7.57
CA ALA A 251 5.90 24.39 -7.33
C ALA A 251 6.54 25.75 -7.65
N GLN A 252 5.91 26.53 -8.53
CA GLN A 252 6.33 27.87 -8.92
C GLN A 252 5.93 28.91 -7.86
N GLU A 253 4.77 28.74 -7.25
CA GLU A 253 4.20 29.67 -6.26
C GLU A 253 3.81 28.92 -4.98
N LEU A 254 4.73 28.85 -4.02
CA LEU A 254 4.57 28.19 -2.73
C LEU A 254 4.07 29.11 -1.60
N SER A 255 4.00 30.42 -1.84
CA SER A 255 3.57 31.41 -0.84
C SER A 255 2.21 31.08 -0.18
N PRO A 256 1.19 30.54 -0.89
CA PRO A 256 -0.09 30.21 -0.25
C PRO A 256 0.01 29.11 0.82
N LYS A 257 1.10 28.31 0.83
CA LYS A 257 1.35 27.30 1.86
C LYS A 257 1.43 27.91 3.27
N ALA A 258 1.86 29.18 3.39
CA ALA A 258 1.90 29.90 4.67
C ALA A 258 0.50 30.13 5.26
N GLU A 259 -0.50 30.41 4.42
CA GLU A 259 -1.89 30.58 4.85
C GLU A 259 -2.51 29.24 5.27
N ILE A 260 -2.22 28.17 4.53
CA ILE A 260 -2.65 26.81 4.87
C ILE A 260 -2.04 26.37 6.21
N ARG A 261 -0.74 26.61 6.40
CA ARG A 261 -0.05 26.37 7.69
C ARG A 261 -0.72 27.13 8.82
N THR A 262 -0.98 28.43 8.64
CA THR A 262 -1.62 29.26 9.68
C THR A 262 -3.02 28.74 10.04
N ALA A 263 -3.81 28.35 9.04
CA ALA A 263 -5.12 27.75 9.25
C ALA A 263 -5.03 26.41 10.01
N LEU A 264 -4.09 25.54 9.64
CA LEU A 264 -3.84 24.26 10.29
C LEU A 264 -3.43 24.43 11.76
N LEU A 265 -2.49 25.33 12.04
CA LEU A 265 -2.04 25.60 13.42
C LEU A 265 -3.19 26.11 14.28
N ARG A 266 -4.04 26.99 13.74
CA ARG A 266 -5.23 27.48 14.44
C ARG A 266 -6.25 26.37 14.69
N GLU A 267 -6.54 25.54 13.68
CA GLU A 267 -7.45 24.40 13.79
C GLU A 267 -7.01 23.43 14.90
N LEU A 268 -5.71 23.18 15.00
CA LEU A 268 -5.12 22.23 15.96
C LEU A 268 -4.70 22.86 17.30
N GLY A 269 -4.87 24.19 17.46
CA GLY A 269 -4.45 24.92 18.66
C GLY A 269 -2.93 24.88 18.90
N LEU A 270 -2.13 24.86 17.84
CA LEU A 270 -0.66 24.84 17.91
C LEU A 270 -0.07 26.26 17.85
N GLU A 271 1.08 26.44 18.50
CA GLU A 271 1.89 27.66 18.46
C GLU A 271 2.48 27.90 17.07
N ASP A 272 2.79 29.15 16.74
CA ASP A 272 3.44 29.50 15.47
C ASP A 272 4.93 29.10 15.44
N ARG A 273 5.18 27.81 15.15
CA ARG A 273 6.50 27.17 15.07
C ARG A 273 6.59 26.21 13.91
N LEU A 274 7.80 25.88 13.47
CA LEU A 274 7.98 24.83 12.48
C LEU A 274 7.33 23.54 12.98
N THR A 275 6.54 22.89 12.12
CA THR A 275 5.67 21.77 12.50
C THR A 275 6.00 20.54 11.70
N LEU A 276 6.24 19.43 12.40
CA LEU A 276 6.39 18.11 11.79
C LEU A 276 5.04 17.39 11.75
N GLY A 277 4.69 16.87 10.58
CA GLY A 277 3.47 16.10 10.36
C GLY A 277 3.72 14.59 10.32
N VAL A 278 2.77 13.83 10.84
CA VAL A 278 2.71 12.37 10.75
C VAL A 278 1.29 11.96 10.37
N VAL A 279 1.14 11.24 9.27
CA VAL A 279 -0.11 10.57 8.89
C VAL A 279 0.21 9.09 8.68
N SER A 280 -0.22 8.23 9.61
CA SER A 280 0.13 6.81 9.56
C SER A 280 -0.79 5.95 10.42
N ARG A 281 -0.89 4.66 10.08
CA ARG A 281 -1.34 3.64 11.02
C ARG A 281 -0.32 3.50 12.16
N PHE A 282 -0.80 3.27 13.38
CA PHE A 282 0.05 3.06 14.55
C PHE A 282 0.35 1.57 14.67
N ALA A 283 1.47 1.18 14.08
CA ALA A 283 1.98 -0.19 14.11
C ALA A 283 3.50 -0.15 14.27
N HIS A 284 4.06 -1.17 14.91
CA HIS A 284 5.51 -1.33 15.07
C HIS A 284 6.28 -1.22 13.74
N GLN A 285 5.72 -1.70 12.62
CA GLN A 285 6.26 -1.48 11.28
C GLN A 285 6.57 -0.01 11.02
N LYS A 286 5.64 0.88 11.36
CA LYS A 286 5.68 2.30 10.98
C LYS A 286 6.59 3.14 11.90
N GLY A 287 7.21 2.52 12.90
CA GLY A 287 8.15 3.18 13.80
C GLY A 287 7.51 4.27 14.64
N ILE A 288 6.21 4.20 14.89
CA ILE A 288 5.46 5.26 15.60
C ILE A 288 5.90 5.36 17.07
N ASP A 289 6.30 4.25 17.67
CA ASP A 289 6.97 4.20 18.96
C ASP A 289 8.29 4.98 18.97
N LEU A 290 9.05 4.98 17.87
CA LEU A 290 10.27 5.78 17.75
C LEU A 290 9.98 7.28 17.77
N ILE A 291 8.83 7.70 17.23
CA ILE A 291 8.36 9.08 17.31
C ILE A 291 8.00 9.42 18.76
N ALA A 292 7.29 8.52 19.45
CA ALA A 292 6.88 8.71 20.84
C ALA A 292 8.10 8.96 21.74
N ASP A 293 9.16 8.16 21.58
CA ASP A 293 10.41 8.32 22.32
C ASP A 293 11.17 9.60 21.92
N ALA A 294 11.03 10.07 20.68
CA ALA A 294 11.68 11.28 20.17
C ALA A 294 10.95 12.59 20.52
N VAL A 295 9.69 12.56 21.00
CA VAL A 295 8.88 13.77 21.25
C VAL A 295 9.62 14.79 22.14
N PRO A 296 10.21 14.44 23.30
CA PRO A 296 10.92 15.41 24.12
C PRO A 296 12.03 16.14 23.34
N GLY A 297 12.84 15.40 22.58
CA GLY A 297 13.92 15.97 21.77
C GLY A 297 13.42 16.83 20.60
N ILE A 298 12.27 16.51 20.01
CA ILE A 298 11.61 17.34 18.99
C ILE A 298 11.17 18.68 19.60
N LEU A 299 10.57 18.64 20.80
CA LEU A 299 10.08 19.84 21.49
C LEU A 299 11.21 20.77 21.95
N GLU A 300 12.32 20.20 22.44
CA GLU A 300 13.54 20.94 22.81
C GLU A 300 14.15 21.70 21.64
N ARG A 301 14.03 21.16 20.42
CA ARG A 301 14.44 21.83 19.17
C ARG A 301 13.48 22.93 18.72
N GLY A 302 12.43 23.21 19.50
CA GLY A 302 11.48 24.28 19.23
C GLY A 302 10.44 23.95 18.15
N LEU A 303 10.27 22.68 17.79
CA LEU A 303 9.31 22.21 16.80
C LEU A 303 7.95 21.87 17.44
N ASN A 304 6.89 21.91 16.63
CA ASN A 304 5.62 21.26 16.93
C ASN A 304 5.55 19.87 16.29
N LEU A 305 4.66 19.03 16.79
CA LEU A 305 4.33 17.73 16.21
C LEU A 305 2.83 17.56 16.06
N VAL A 306 2.36 17.21 14.87
CA VAL A 306 0.98 16.77 14.63
C VAL A 306 0.95 15.32 14.18
N LEU A 307 0.09 14.51 14.80
CA LEU A 307 -0.15 13.12 14.42
C LEU A 307 -1.62 12.90 14.07
N LEU A 308 -1.85 12.22 12.95
CA LEU A 308 -3.14 11.68 12.54
C LEU A 308 -2.99 10.18 12.30
N GLY A 309 -3.74 9.37 13.05
CA GLY A 309 -3.64 7.93 12.94
C GLY A 309 -4.36 7.14 14.02
N SER A 310 -4.36 5.82 13.86
CA SER A 310 -4.86 4.85 14.85
C SER A 310 -4.20 3.50 14.67
N GLY A 311 -4.31 2.63 15.68
CA GLY A 311 -3.75 1.28 15.67
C GLY A 311 -3.49 0.76 17.08
N GLU A 312 -2.22 0.63 17.47
CA GLU A 312 -1.83 0.08 18.77
C GLU A 312 -2.33 0.94 19.96
N PRO A 313 -3.19 0.40 20.85
CA PRO A 313 -3.83 1.20 21.91
C PRO A 313 -2.86 1.86 22.90
N ASN A 314 -1.68 1.28 23.10
CA ASN A 314 -0.63 1.87 23.94
C ASN A 314 -0.08 3.17 23.34
N LEU A 315 0.18 3.17 22.03
CA LEU A 315 0.67 4.36 21.32
C LEU A 315 -0.42 5.43 21.25
N GLU A 316 -1.66 5.05 20.98
CA GLU A 316 -2.80 6.00 20.98
C GLU A 316 -2.94 6.70 22.33
N ARG A 317 -2.87 5.96 23.45
CA ARG A 317 -2.89 6.54 24.80
C ARG A 317 -1.69 7.44 25.07
N ALA A 318 -0.50 7.04 24.64
CA ALA A 318 0.72 7.84 24.81
C ALA A 318 0.61 9.18 24.08
N PHE A 319 0.17 9.20 22.82
CA PHE A 319 0.00 10.45 22.07
C PHE A 319 -1.17 11.31 22.58
N ALA A 320 -2.26 10.71 23.03
CA ALA A 320 -3.33 11.47 23.69
C ALA A 320 -2.83 12.17 24.97
N TRP A 321 -2.05 11.46 25.79
CA TRP A 321 -1.42 12.02 26.97
C TRP A 321 -0.41 13.13 26.62
N MET A 322 0.47 12.91 25.64
CA MET A 322 1.45 13.92 25.19
C MET A 322 0.78 15.17 24.62
N ALA A 323 -0.28 15.03 23.82
CA ALA A 323 -1.04 16.15 23.28
C ALA A 323 -1.67 17.00 24.40
N THR A 324 -2.15 16.35 25.47
CA THR A 324 -2.68 17.04 26.65
C THR A 324 -1.57 17.74 27.44
N ARG A 325 -0.45 17.04 27.67
CA ARG A 325 0.67 17.51 28.50
C ARG A 325 1.47 18.63 27.85
N HIS A 326 1.49 18.67 26.52
CA HIS A 326 2.20 19.63 25.68
C HIS A 326 1.23 20.39 24.77
N ALA A 327 0.09 20.81 25.32
CA ALA A 327 -0.88 21.65 24.63
C ALA A 327 -0.20 22.88 24.01
N GLY A 328 -0.55 23.21 22.76
CA GLY A 328 0.15 24.23 21.97
C GLY A 328 1.34 23.72 21.15
N ARG A 329 1.87 22.52 21.46
CA ARG A 329 3.09 22.00 20.83
C ARG A 329 2.93 20.61 20.22
N VAL A 330 2.02 19.79 20.76
CA VAL A 330 1.68 18.46 20.24
C VAL A 330 0.18 18.37 19.99
N ALA A 331 -0.22 17.97 18.79
CA ALA A 331 -1.59 17.67 18.42
C ALA A 331 -1.71 16.21 17.98
N TYR A 332 -2.76 15.52 18.44
CA TYR A 332 -3.06 14.16 18.04
C TYR A 332 -4.54 14.00 17.72
N GLN A 333 -4.84 13.54 16.51
CA GLN A 333 -6.16 13.15 16.08
C GLN A 333 -6.21 11.62 15.91
N GLN A 334 -7.03 10.96 16.72
CA GLN A 334 -7.25 9.52 16.58
C GLN A 334 -8.09 9.22 15.35
N GLY A 335 -7.73 8.14 14.67
CA GLY A 335 -8.45 7.61 13.51
C GLY A 335 -7.92 8.16 12.19
N TYR A 336 -8.78 8.15 11.18
CA TYR A 336 -8.48 8.68 9.86
C TYR A 336 -9.44 9.81 9.51
N ASN A 337 -8.89 10.90 8.99
CA ASN A 337 -9.64 12.05 8.50
C ASN A 337 -8.97 12.55 7.22
N GLU A 338 -9.62 12.31 6.08
CA GLU A 338 -9.08 12.63 4.75
C GLU A 338 -8.71 14.12 4.65
N GLY A 339 -9.64 15.02 4.97
CA GLY A 339 -9.39 16.45 4.84
C GLY A 339 -8.25 16.95 5.74
N LEU A 340 -8.16 16.44 6.97
CA LEU A 340 -7.05 16.77 7.86
C LEU A 340 -5.72 16.20 7.34
N ALA A 341 -5.71 15.00 6.75
CA ALA A 341 -4.50 14.43 6.14
C ALA A 341 -3.95 15.34 5.03
N HIS A 342 -4.81 15.76 4.09
CA HIS A 342 -4.47 16.71 3.04
C HIS A 342 -3.91 18.03 3.61
N ARG A 343 -4.56 18.59 4.64
CA ARG A 343 -4.08 19.80 5.32
C ARG A 343 -2.76 19.58 6.06
N ILE A 344 -2.50 18.40 6.65
CA ILE A 344 -1.20 18.07 7.26
C ILE A 344 -0.11 18.02 6.19
N TYR A 345 -0.35 17.33 5.08
CA TYR A 345 0.61 17.30 3.96
C TYR A 345 0.86 18.68 3.37
N ALA A 346 -0.15 19.55 3.31
CA ALA A 346 -0.01 20.91 2.79
C ALA A 346 0.57 21.90 3.80
N GLY A 347 0.23 21.80 5.08
CA GLY A 347 0.49 22.83 6.09
C GLY A 347 1.71 22.60 6.97
N CYS A 348 2.24 21.37 7.02
CA CYS A 348 3.45 21.08 7.80
C CYS A 348 4.72 21.52 7.07
N ASP A 349 5.79 21.72 7.86
CA ASP A 349 7.10 22.15 7.38
C ASP A 349 8.01 20.95 7.06
N GLY A 350 7.77 19.80 7.69
CA GLY A 350 8.42 18.53 7.40
C GLY A 350 7.49 17.34 7.72
N PHE A 351 7.75 16.17 7.13
CA PHE A 351 6.89 14.99 7.29
C PHE A 351 7.69 13.78 7.79
N LEU A 352 7.37 13.25 8.97
CA LEU A 352 8.16 12.19 9.61
C LEU A 352 7.66 10.79 9.24
N MET A 353 8.57 9.93 8.77
CA MET A 353 8.28 8.50 8.49
C MET A 353 9.44 7.58 8.93
N PRO A 354 9.49 7.16 10.20
CA PRO A 354 10.55 6.32 10.75
C PRO A 354 10.31 4.81 10.55
N SER A 355 9.69 4.41 9.45
CA SER A 355 9.29 3.02 9.20
C SER A 355 10.45 2.03 9.34
N ARG A 356 10.27 0.95 10.12
CA ARG A 356 11.20 -0.19 10.24
C ARG A 356 11.26 -1.06 8.99
N PHE A 357 10.20 -1.05 8.19
CA PHE A 357 10.23 -1.49 6.80
C PHE A 357 9.13 -0.78 6.03
N GLU A 358 9.38 -0.48 4.77
CA GLU A 358 8.42 0.24 3.93
C GLU A 358 8.54 -0.27 2.48
N PRO A 359 7.61 -1.13 2.02
CA PRO A 359 7.70 -1.72 0.69
C PRO A 359 7.81 -0.67 -0.42
N CYS A 360 6.97 0.36 -0.35
CA CYS A 360 7.03 1.53 -1.22
C CYS A 360 6.94 2.81 -0.39
N GLY A 361 5.86 2.94 0.38
CA GLY A 361 5.45 4.19 1.01
C GLY A 361 4.80 5.12 -0.02
N LEU A 362 3.59 5.60 0.27
CA LEU A 362 2.94 6.64 -0.54
C LEU A 362 3.01 8.01 0.15
N ALA A 363 3.07 8.03 1.48
CA ALA A 363 2.99 9.26 2.26
C ALA A 363 4.18 10.21 2.01
N GLN A 364 5.38 9.71 1.73
CA GLN A 364 6.51 10.54 1.33
C GLN A 364 6.32 11.15 -0.06
N MET A 365 5.75 10.39 -1.01
CA MET A 365 5.43 10.92 -2.35
C MET A 365 4.36 12.02 -2.25
N ILE A 366 3.33 11.80 -1.43
CA ILE A 366 2.29 12.78 -1.15
C ILE A 366 2.90 14.02 -0.48
N ALA A 367 3.71 13.85 0.56
CA ALA A 367 4.38 14.96 1.24
C ALA A 367 5.23 15.79 0.27
N MET A 368 6.04 15.14 -0.56
CA MET A 368 6.85 15.80 -1.60
C MET A 368 5.97 16.53 -2.62
N ARG A 369 4.88 15.91 -3.08
CA ARG A 369 3.90 16.50 -4.01
C ARG A 369 3.27 17.78 -3.45
N TYR A 370 3.10 17.86 -2.13
CA TYR A 370 2.56 19.01 -1.39
C TYR A 370 3.65 19.96 -0.87
N GLY A 371 4.90 19.79 -1.32
CA GLY A 371 6.01 20.65 -0.93
C GLY A 371 6.34 20.58 0.57
N THR A 372 6.15 19.42 1.18
CA THR A 372 6.57 19.12 2.55
C THR A 372 7.72 18.11 2.51
N PRO A 373 8.96 18.54 2.79
CA PRO A 373 10.12 17.66 2.79
C PRO A 373 9.92 16.47 3.75
N PRO A 374 9.99 15.23 3.27
CA PRO A 374 9.88 14.05 4.11
C PRO A 374 11.21 13.79 4.83
N ILE A 375 11.12 13.42 6.11
CA ILE A 375 12.23 13.01 6.98
C ILE A 375 11.98 11.54 7.29
N VAL A 376 12.72 10.67 6.62
CA VAL A 376 12.38 9.25 6.50
C VAL A 376 13.56 8.36 6.80
N ARG A 377 13.27 7.14 7.29
CA ARG A 377 14.33 6.14 7.39
C ARG A 377 14.70 5.60 6.01
N ALA A 378 15.98 5.36 5.76
CA ALA A 378 16.50 4.83 4.50
C ALA A 378 16.19 3.32 4.35
N VAL A 379 14.94 2.99 4.05
CA VAL A 379 14.48 1.61 3.84
C VAL A 379 13.50 1.50 2.67
N GLY A 380 13.57 0.38 1.97
CA GLY A 380 12.66 0.00 0.90
C GLY A 380 12.38 1.17 -0.05
N GLY A 381 11.10 1.42 -0.33
CA GLY A 381 10.73 2.47 -1.28
C GLY A 381 10.98 3.90 -0.79
N LEU A 382 11.19 4.13 0.51
CA LEU A 382 11.60 5.45 1.01
C LEU A 382 12.99 5.83 0.48
N LYS A 383 13.90 4.85 0.43
CA LYS A 383 15.24 4.99 -0.15
C LYS A 383 15.19 5.23 -1.66
N ASP A 384 14.22 4.64 -2.36
CA ASP A 384 14.07 4.79 -3.81
C ASP A 384 13.40 6.11 -4.22
N THR A 385 12.70 6.79 -3.29
CA THR A 385 11.90 7.98 -3.58
C THR A 385 12.52 9.27 -3.07
N VAL A 386 13.18 9.24 -1.92
CA VAL A 386 13.73 10.43 -1.26
C VAL A 386 15.22 10.51 -1.51
N ARG A 387 15.66 11.60 -2.15
CA ARG A 387 17.07 11.94 -2.34
C ARG A 387 17.50 12.85 -1.20
N HIS A 388 18.41 12.36 -0.36
CA HIS A 388 18.89 13.08 0.82
C HIS A 388 19.40 14.48 0.46
N TRP A 389 18.96 15.49 1.22
CA TRP A 389 19.20 16.93 1.03
C TRP A 389 18.66 17.55 -0.26
N GLU A 390 18.26 16.76 -1.26
CA GLU A 390 17.68 17.28 -2.49
C GLU A 390 16.17 17.38 -2.45
N THR A 391 15.51 16.32 -1.97
CA THR A 391 14.04 16.22 -1.94
C THR A 391 13.48 15.84 -0.57
N GLY A 392 14.34 15.47 0.38
CA GLY A 392 13.99 15.18 1.76
C GLY A 392 15.23 14.77 2.57
N PHE A 393 15.03 14.15 3.73
CA PHE A 393 16.08 13.82 4.67
C PHE A 393 16.00 12.34 5.05
N LEU A 394 16.96 11.55 4.56
CA LEU A 394 17.12 10.15 4.93
C LEU A 394 17.89 10.02 6.25
N PHE A 395 17.54 9.07 7.11
CA PHE A 395 18.35 8.63 8.26
C PHE A 395 18.36 7.09 8.37
N GLU A 396 19.33 6.50 9.06
CA GLU A 396 19.54 5.04 9.02
C GLU A 396 18.95 4.29 10.21
N HIS A 397 19.19 4.78 11.43
CA HIS A 397 18.89 4.06 12.67
C HIS A 397 17.40 4.09 13.01
N ALA A 398 16.84 2.92 13.33
CA ALA A 398 15.45 2.74 13.74
C ALA A 398 15.29 2.91 15.26
N ASP A 399 15.71 4.07 15.77
CA ASP A 399 15.56 4.49 17.17
C ASP A 399 15.28 6.00 17.26
N ALA A 400 14.98 6.49 18.47
CA ALA A 400 14.72 7.91 18.70
C ALA A 400 15.92 8.81 18.32
N GLY A 401 17.15 8.32 18.49
CA GLY A 401 18.36 9.05 18.11
C GLY A 401 18.46 9.24 16.59
N GLY A 402 18.13 8.22 15.81
CA GLY A 402 18.04 8.28 14.35
C GLY A 402 16.98 9.28 13.88
N VAL A 403 15.79 9.26 14.50
CA VAL A 403 14.73 10.25 14.23
C VAL A 403 15.23 11.67 14.50
N LEU A 404 15.82 11.91 15.67
CA LEU A 404 16.33 13.24 16.05
C LEU A 404 17.47 13.70 15.15
N TRP A 405 18.33 12.78 14.69
CA TRP A 405 19.37 13.10 13.72
C TRP A 405 18.76 13.56 12.38
N GLY A 406 17.74 12.87 11.87
CA GLY A 406 17.03 13.30 10.65
C GLY A 406 16.34 14.66 10.81
N VAL A 407 15.78 14.92 11.99
CA VAL A 407 15.21 16.23 12.34
C VAL A 407 16.29 17.32 12.40
N ASP A 408 17.48 17.01 12.93
CA ASP A 408 18.60 17.95 12.97
C ASP A 408 19.10 18.30 11.56
N GLU A 409 19.20 17.32 10.66
CA GLU A 409 19.54 17.55 9.26
C GLU A 409 18.51 18.46 8.57
N PHE A 410 17.23 18.21 8.80
CA PHE A 410 16.14 19.08 8.33
C PHE A 410 16.31 20.52 8.83
N LEU A 411 16.55 20.71 10.13
CA LEU A 411 16.70 22.04 10.74
C LEU A 411 17.91 22.81 10.23
N LYS A 412 19.05 22.12 10.10
CA LYS A 412 20.33 22.71 9.66
C LYS A 412 20.36 23.06 8.18
N HIS A 413 19.51 22.43 7.36
CA HIS A 413 19.54 22.66 5.93
C HIS A 413 19.20 24.12 5.58
N PRO A 414 20.10 24.84 4.89
CA PRO A 414 19.98 26.29 4.71
C PRO A 414 18.84 26.69 3.78
N ASN A 415 18.41 25.80 2.87
CA ASN A 415 17.38 26.09 1.87
C ASN A 415 16.29 25.00 1.81
N ARG A 416 15.51 24.83 2.88
CA ARG A 416 14.39 23.87 2.91
C ARG A 416 13.32 24.14 1.84
N LEU A 417 13.16 25.40 1.42
CA LEU A 417 12.21 25.77 0.37
C LEU A 417 12.60 25.17 -0.98
N GLU A 418 13.89 25.09 -1.28
CA GLU A 418 14.38 24.41 -2.48
C GLU A 418 14.16 22.90 -2.42
N VAL A 419 14.38 22.27 -1.25
CA VAL A 419 14.07 20.86 -1.02
C VAL A 419 12.59 20.57 -1.29
N ALA A 420 11.70 21.41 -0.76
CA ALA A 420 10.26 21.33 -1.00
C ALA A 420 9.92 21.46 -2.50
N ARG A 421 10.48 22.46 -3.20
CA ARG A 421 10.26 22.65 -4.64
C ARG A 421 10.74 21.47 -5.47
N ASN A 422 11.91 20.92 -5.15
CA ASN A 422 12.46 19.76 -5.82
C ASN A 422 11.57 18.53 -5.61
N GLY A 423 11.01 18.38 -4.41
CA GLY A 423 10.02 17.35 -4.14
C GLY A 423 8.78 17.48 -5.02
N MET A 424 8.20 18.68 -5.13
CA MET A 424 7.01 18.90 -5.97
C MET A 424 7.25 18.70 -7.46
N LYS A 425 8.48 18.91 -7.93
CA LYS A 425 8.91 18.69 -9.33
C LYS A 425 9.20 17.24 -9.66
N THR A 426 9.30 16.36 -8.65
CA THR A 426 9.55 14.95 -8.89
C THR A 426 8.30 14.32 -9.49
N ASP A 427 8.46 13.64 -10.63
CA ASP A 427 7.37 12.94 -11.28
C ASP A 427 7.08 11.62 -10.56
N PHE A 428 5.98 11.61 -9.81
CA PHE A 428 5.43 10.40 -9.20
C PHE A 428 4.20 9.88 -9.94
N SER A 429 3.94 10.31 -11.18
CA SER A 429 2.80 9.80 -11.94
C SER A 429 2.93 8.29 -12.22
N TRP A 430 1.80 7.66 -12.53
CA TRP A 430 1.76 6.26 -12.92
C TRP A 430 2.33 5.98 -14.33
N GLU A 431 2.75 7.00 -15.08
CA GLU A 431 3.19 6.81 -16.48
C GLU A 431 4.43 5.90 -16.56
N ALA A 432 5.50 6.22 -15.84
CA ALA A 432 6.73 5.42 -15.87
C ALA A 432 6.52 4.02 -15.28
N PRO A 433 5.93 3.83 -14.08
CA PRO A 433 5.64 2.50 -13.54
C PRO A 433 4.76 1.64 -14.46
N ALA A 434 3.72 2.22 -15.08
CA ALA A 434 2.85 1.47 -15.99
C ALA A 434 3.60 0.96 -17.23
N ARG A 435 4.58 1.72 -17.74
CA ARG A 435 5.45 1.26 -18.84
C ARG A 435 6.34 0.09 -18.41
N GLU A 436 6.84 0.06 -17.17
CA GLU A 436 7.59 -1.10 -16.66
C GLU A 436 6.72 -2.35 -16.51
N TYR A 437 5.48 -2.20 -16.00
CA TYR A 437 4.52 -3.31 -15.98
C TYR A 437 4.17 -3.80 -17.39
N LEU A 438 3.98 -2.87 -18.35
CA LEU A 438 3.72 -3.22 -19.75
C LEU A 438 4.86 -4.06 -20.35
N LYS A 439 6.13 -3.73 -20.06
CA LYS A 439 7.27 -4.54 -20.50
C LYS A 439 7.19 -5.97 -19.96
N ILE A 440 6.85 -6.13 -18.67
CA ILE A 440 6.66 -7.46 -18.08
C ILE A 440 5.57 -8.24 -18.81
N TYR A 441 4.41 -7.62 -19.06
CA TYR A 441 3.32 -8.31 -19.73
C TYR A 441 3.70 -8.73 -21.16
N GLN A 442 4.44 -7.88 -21.89
CA GLN A 442 4.95 -8.19 -23.22
C GLN A 442 6.00 -9.31 -23.22
N GLU A 443 6.87 -9.37 -22.21
CA GLU A 443 7.83 -10.47 -22.04
C GLU A 443 7.13 -11.82 -21.89
N LEU A 444 5.96 -11.87 -21.24
CA LEU A 444 5.21 -13.11 -21.00
C LEU A 444 4.48 -13.64 -22.24
N GLN A 445 4.35 -12.84 -23.30
CA GLN A 445 3.74 -13.24 -24.58
C GLN A 445 4.76 -13.78 -25.59
N ARG A 446 6.06 -13.67 -25.30
CA ARG A 446 7.14 -14.25 -26.08
C ARG A 446 7.41 -15.67 -25.61
#